data_AF-A0A7H0VJ71-F1
#
_entry.id   AF-A0A7H0VJ71-F1
#
_cell.length_a   1.000
_cell.length_b   1.000
_cell.length_c   1.000
_cell.angle_alpha   90.00
_cell.angle_beta   90.00
_cell.angle_gamma   90.00
#
_symmetry.space_group_name_H-M   'P 1'
#
loop_
_entity.id
_entity.type
_entity.pdbx_description
1 polymer ?
#
loop_
_entity_poly.entity_id
_entity_poly.type
_entity_poly.pdbx_seq_one_letter_code
_entity_poly.pdbx_strand_id
1 'polypeptide(L)'
;MRKSYLAMASLAIVAIIMSCNKDEEFIIPEITEYSFNQESQEVVLTAGESFEFQAQVKDNAQLSKLNLSIETNNGNWSYSKSFNLSGTSASVNQQIELSSDATPGSCLIRLTAIDASGNKTSTAFQAMIEDNRPQISLSAPSISPSDNIIHLSAGSPVTFMGLITDNEDLSKVIIQINVKNNIGGPNQVLNEEIDFNGSNDTSWDFNGGYTVMIPQNAISVNYQLTITALDNKGNYGTFKHDVKIAP
;
A
#
# COMPACT_ATOMS: atom_id res chain seq x y z
N MET A 1 -31.23 101.45 -16.44
CA MET A 1 -30.40 100.85 -15.37
C MET A 1 -30.05 99.44 -15.83
N ARG A 2 -28.88 99.20 -16.45
CA ARG A 2 -27.58 98.83 -15.83
C ARG A 2 -27.69 97.77 -14.73
N LYS A 3 -27.21 96.56 -15.04
CA LYS A 3 -26.20 95.73 -14.33
C LYS A 3 -26.41 94.27 -14.78
N SER A 4 -25.66 93.69 -15.73
CA SER A 4 -24.31 93.06 -15.60
C SER A 4 -24.04 92.38 -14.26
N TYR A 5 -23.71 91.07 -14.30
CA TYR A 5 -22.87 90.23 -13.42
C TYR A 5 -23.26 88.75 -13.69
N LEU A 6 -22.43 87.71 -13.62
CA LEU A 6 -20.99 87.49 -13.64
C LEU A 6 -20.88 85.96 -13.87
N ALA A 7 -19.77 85.52 -14.46
CA ALA A 7 -19.48 84.13 -14.79
C ALA A 7 -19.47 83.17 -13.59
N MET A 8 -19.75 81.89 -13.83
CA MET A 8 -19.04 80.81 -13.14
C MET A 8 -18.88 79.61 -14.08
N ALA A 9 -17.65 79.37 -14.51
CA ALA A 9 -17.23 78.17 -15.20
C ALA A 9 -17.23 77.00 -14.21
N SER A 10 -17.71 75.83 -14.64
CA SER A 10 -17.49 74.57 -13.92
C SER A 10 -17.16 73.51 -14.96
N LEU A 11 -15.86 73.24 -15.02
CA LEU A 11 -15.22 72.18 -15.77
C LEU A 11 -15.51 70.85 -15.05
N ALA A 12 -16.33 69.99 -15.64
CA ALA A 12 -16.50 68.61 -15.17
C ALA A 12 -15.81 67.67 -16.16
N ILE A 13 -14.62 67.23 -15.77
CA ILE A 13 -13.87 66.14 -16.39
C ILE A 13 -14.67 64.85 -16.12
N VAL A 14 -15.32 64.30 -17.13
CA VAL A 14 -15.87 62.94 -17.04
C VAL A 14 -14.76 61.98 -17.43
N ALA A 15 -14.20 61.32 -16.43
CA ALA A 15 -13.22 60.25 -16.59
C ALA A 15 -13.91 59.04 -17.25
N ILE A 16 -13.32 58.57 -18.35
CA ILE A 16 -13.65 57.28 -18.96
C ILE A 16 -13.06 56.21 -18.05
N ILE A 17 -13.89 55.59 -17.20
CA ILE A 17 -13.53 54.34 -16.53
C ILE A 17 -13.63 53.21 -17.56
N MET A 18 -12.51 52.96 -18.24
CA MET A 18 -12.22 51.65 -18.81
C MET A 18 -12.07 50.67 -17.64
N SER A 19 -13.16 49.99 -17.28
CA SER A 19 -13.10 48.77 -16.49
C SER A 19 -12.63 47.65 -17.42
N CYS A 20 -11.30 47.55 -17.57
CA CYS A 20 -10.68 46.31 -18.01
C CYS A 20 -10.72 45.34 -16.82
N ASN A 21 -11.76 44.52 -16.74
CA ASN A 21 -11.67 43.29 -15.95
C ASN A 21 -10.68 42.37 -16.67
N LYS A 22 -9.44 42.34 -16.21
CA LYS A 22 -8.46 41.30 -16.56
C LYS A 22 -8.35 40.37 -15.37
N ASP A 23 -9.34 39.47 -15.23
CA ASP A 23 -9.29 38.34 -14.31
C ASP A 23 -9.32 37.04 -15.15
N GLU A 24 -8.09 36.58 -15.40
CA GLU A 24 -7.55 35.22 -15.63
C GLU A 24 -8.34 34.16 -16.45
N GLU A 25 -7.80 33.83 -17.63
CA GLU A 25 -8.19 32.64 -18.42
C GLU A 25 -7.47 31.39 -17.87
N PHE A 26 -8.15 30.52 -17.11
CA PHE A 26 -7.66 29.13 -16.99
C PHE A 26 -7.97 28.39 -18.29
N ILE A 27 -6.93 27.93 -18.98
CA ILE A 27 -7.08 27.07 -20.16
C ILE A 27 -6.84 25.61 -19.76
N ILE A 28 -6.33 25.36 -18.55
CA ILE A 28 -6.02 24.04 -18.00
C ILE A 28 -6.48 23.99 -16.53
N PRO A 29 -6.86 22.82 -16.02
CA PRO A 29 -7.21 22.67 -14.61
C PRO A 29 -5.98 22.83 -13.70
N GLU A 30 -6.17 23.14 -12.43
CA GLU A 30 -5.13 23.29 -11.43
C GLU A 30 -5.34 22.29 -10.28
N ILE A 31 -4.26 21.63 -9.84
CA ILE A 31 -4.25 20.82 -8.60
C ILE A 31 -3.67 21.71 -7.51
N THR A 32 -4.53 22.24 -6.63
CA THR A 32 -4.11 23.24 -5.64
C THR A 32 -3.54 22.61 -4.37
N GLU A 33 -4.05 21.44 -3.98
CA GLU A 33 -3.62 20.70 -2.79
C GLU A 33 -3.72 19.20 -3.04
N TYR A 34 -2.85 18.41 -2.39
CA TYR A 34 -2.96 16.97 -2.30
C TYR A 34 -2.22 16.45 -1.07
N SER A 35 -2.66 15.31 -0.53
CA SER A 35 -1.96 14.59 0.53
C SER A 35 -2.27 13.10 0.52
N PHE A 36 -1.35 12.34 1.11
CA PHE A 36 -1.40 10.90 1.32
C PHE A 36 -1.13 10.67 2.81
N ASN A 37 -2.11 10.15 3.55
CA ASN A 37 -2.04 10.06 5.01
C ASN A 37 -1.68 11.40 5.68
N GLN A 38 -2.25 12.50 5.18
CA GLN A 38 -1.99 13.89 5.62
C GLN A 38 -0.59 14.44 5.24
N GLU A 39 0.26 13.65 4.60
CA GLU A 39 1.57 14.08 4.11
C GLU A 39 1.52 14.47 2.62
N SER A 40 2.21 15.54 2.25
CA SER A 40 2.36 15.98 0.85
C SER A 40 3.81 15.91 0.35
N GLN A 41 4.73 15.58 1.24
CA GLN A 41 6.16 15.37 0.99
C GLN A 41 6.58 14.08 1.67
N GLU A 42 7.61 13.41 1.15
CA GLU A 42 8.15 12.18 1.76
C GLU A 42 7.09 11.09 1.99
N VAL A 43 6.15 10.96 1.05
CA VAL A 43 5.03 10.00 1.15
C VAL A 43 5.56 8.56 1.28
N VAL A 44 5.11 7.87 2.32
CA VAL A 44 5.33 6.44 2.54
C VAL A 44 3.98 5.73 2.51
N LEU A 45 3.89 4.66 1.71
CA LEU A 45 2.73 3.80 1.61
C LEU A 45 3.13 2.38 2.00
N THR A 46 2.23 1.61 2.61
CA THR A 46 2.52 0.21 2.99
C THR A 46 1.79 -0.75 2.06
N ALA A 47 2.50 -1.71 1.49
CA ALA A 47 1.92 -2.77 0.68
C ALA A 47 0.87 -3.56 1.49
N GLY A 48 -0.34 -3.71 0.94
CA GLY A 48 -1.44 -4.43 1.60
C GLY A 48 -2.26 -3.61 2.59
N GLU A 49 -1.89 -2.35 2.86
CA GLU A 49 -2.65 -1.46 3.74
C GLU A 49 -3.46 -0.42 2.96
N SER A 50 -4.39 0.24 3.65
CA SER A 50 -5.09 1.40 3.11
C SER A 50 -4.35 2.69 3.41
N PHE A 51 -4.42 3.65 2.48
CA PHE A 51 -3.99 5.03 2.70
C PHE A 51 -5.14 6.01 2.45
N GLU A 52 -5.12 7.14 3.16
CA GLU A 52 -6.02 8.27 2.91
C GLU A 52 -5.44 9.12 1.79
N PHE A 53 -6.22 9.35 0.72
CA PHE A 53 -5.88 10.26 -0.37
C PHE A 53 -6.82 11.46 -0.37
N GLN A 54 -6.24 12.66 -0.31
CA GLN A 54 -6.96 13.91 -0.46
C GLN A 54 -6.39 14.74 -1.61
N ALA A 55 -7.25 15.45 -2.35
CA ALA A 55 -6.84 16.41 -3.36
C ALA A 55 -7.90 17.50 -3.58
N GLN A 56 -7.44 18.70 -3.92
CA GLN A 56 -8.25 19.84 -4.33
C GLN A 56 -7.89 20.23 -5.76
N VAL A 57 -8.91 20.35 -6.61
CA VAL A 57 -8.74 20.67 -8.03
C VAL A 57 -9.67 21.83 -8.39
N LYS A 58 -9.16 22.79 -9.16
CA LYS A 58 -9.90 23.94 -9.67
C LYS A 58 -9.78 24.07 -11.18
N ASP A 59 -10.76 24.71 -11.78
CA ASP A 59 -10.79 25.08 -13.20
C ASP A 59 -11.70 26.31 -13.36
N ASN A 60 -11.57 27.07 -14.45
CA ASN A 60 -12.48 28.21 -14.70
C ASN A 60 -13.83 27.80 -15.28
N ALA A 61 -13.98 26.62 -15.87
CA ALA A 61 -15.20 26.21 -16.58
C ALA A 61 -15.80 24.92 -16.00
N GLN A 62 -15.18 23.76 -16.22
CA GLN A 62 -15.74 22.49 -15.79
C GLN A 62 -14.66 21.40 -15.72
N LEU A 63 -14.52 20.80 -14.55
CA LEU A 63 -13.69 19.62 -14.33
C LEU A 63 -14.32 18.34 -14.88
N SER A 64 -13.48 17.38 -15.29
CA SER A 64 -13.91 16.04 -15.73
C SER A 64 -13.40 14.94 -14.79
N LYS A 65 -12.10 14.86 -14.55
CA LYS A 65 -11.51 13.78 -13.76
C LYS A 65 -10.16 14.13 -13.15
N LEU A 66 -9.82 13.43 -12.07
CA LEU A 66 -8.46 13.34 -11.53
C LEU A 66 -8.00 11.89 -11.64
N ASN A 67 -6.85 11.67 -12.25
CA ASN A 67 -6.19 10.37 -12.25
C ASN A 67 -5.05 10.36 -11.24
N LEU A 68 -5.02 9.34 -10.39
CA LEU A 68 -3.89 8.96 -9.56
C LEU A 68 -3.21 7.76 -10.21
N SER A 69 -1.91 7.80 -10.40
CA SER A 69 -1.10 6.64 -10.74
C SER A 69 0.12 6.52 -9.84
N ILE A 70 0.47 5.31 -9.46
CA ILE A 70 1.65 4.98 -8.66
C ILE A 70 2.41 3.92 -9.44
N GLU A 71 3.70 4.13 -9.68
CA GLU A 71 4.53 3.19 -10.43
C GLU A 71 5.88 3.03 -9.71
N THR A 72 6.27 1.80 -9.41
CA THR A 72 7.61 1.55 -8.86
C THR A 72 8.68 1.95 -9.87
N ASN A 73 9.79 2.53 -9.40
CA ASN A 73 10.82 3.05 -10.31
C ASN A 73 11.50 1.98 -11.18
N ASN A 74 11.40 0.70 -10.80
CA ASN A 74 11.86 -0.44 -11.59
C ASN A 74 10.81 -0.95 -12.62
N GLY A 75 9.60 -0.40 -12.62
CA GLY A 75 8.49 -0.79 -13.50
C GLY A 75 7.84 -2.14 -13.18
N ASN A 76 8.18 -2.78 -12.06
CA ASN A 76 7.68 -4.12 -11.72
C ASN A 76 6.23 -4.10 -11.23
N TRP A 77 5.77 -2.97 -10.72
CA TRP A 77 4.42 -2.81 -10.22
C TRP A 77 3.86 -1.42 -10.56
N SER A 78 2.57 -1.36 -10.85
CA SER A 78 1.86 -0.11 -11.08
C SER A 78 0.41 -0.18 -10.60
N TYR A 79 -0.14 0.98 -10.26
CA TYR A 79 -1.52 1.17 -9.85
C TYR A 79 -2.08 2.43 -10.49
N SER A 80 -3.38 2.42 -10.79
CA SER A 80 -4.08 3.62 -11.25
C SER A 80 -5.53 3.65 -10.77
N LYS A 81 -6.01 4.85 -10.45
CA LYS A 81 -7.40 5.10 -10.07
C LYS A 81 -7.86 6.45 -10.62
N SER A 82 -9.09 6.50 -11.12
CA SER A 82 -9.71 7.71 -11.63
C SER A 82 -10.87 8.15 -10.74
N PHE A 83 -10.93 9.44 -10.45
CA PHE A 83 -12.02 10.09 -9.72
C PHE A 83 -12.77 10.99 -10.69
N ASN A 84 -14.08 10.81 -10.82
CA ASN A 84 -14.92 11.71 -11.60
C ASN A 84 -15.09 13.04 -10.84
N LEU A 85 -14.86 14.15 -11.52
CA LEU A 85 -14.99 15.49 -11.00
C LEU A 85 -16.12 16.23 -11.72
N SER A 86 -16.61 17.31 -11.12
CA SER A 86 -17.62 18.17 -11.74
C SER A 86 -17.53 19.58 -11.16
N GLY A 87 -18.15 20.56 -11.83
CA GLY A 87 -18.09 21.96 -11.44
C GLY A 87 -16.71 22.59 -11.71
N THR A 88 -16.51 23.80 -11.20
CA THR A 88 -15.26 24.57 -11.31
C THR A 88 -14.28 24.31 -10.16
N SER A 89 -14.71 23.59 -9.13
CA SER A 89 -13.89 23.22 -7.97
C SER A 89 -14.39 21.87 -7.46
N ALA A 90 -13.46 20.96 -7.15
CA ALA A 90 -13.79 19.65 -6.62
C ALA A 90 -12.75 19.19 -5.59
N SER A 91 -13.22 18.44 -4.61
CA SER A 91 -12.39 17.77 -3.60
C SER A 91 -12.50 16.27 -3.77
N VAL A 92 -11.37 15.57 -3.69
CA VAL A 92 -11.31 14.12 -3.50
C VAL A 92 -10.89 13.88 -2.06
N ASN A 93 -11.63 13.04 -1.34
CA ASN A 93 -11.22 12.47 -0.06
C ASN A 93 -11.65 11.01 -0.08
N GLN A 94 -10.68 10.10 -0.16
CA GLN A 94 -10.91 8.67 -0.33
C GLN A 94 -9.89 7.85 0.45
N GLN A 95 -10.38 6.81 1.12
CA GLN A 95 -9.52 5.71 1.57
C GLN A 95 -9.29 4.77 0.39
N ILE A 96 -8.04 4.40 0.16
CA ILE A 96 -7.60 3.56 -0.96
C ILE A 96 -6.81 2.39 -0.40
N GLU A 97 -7.25 1.17 -0.71
CA GLU A 97 -6.50 -0.05 -0.44
C GLU A 97 -5.33 -0.18 -1.44
N LEU A 98 -4.10 -0.23 -0.92
CA LEU A 98 -2.93 -0.61 -1.69
C LEU A 98 -2.82 -2.13 -1.67
N SER A 99 -2.64 -2.75 -2.84
CA SER A 99 -2.57 -4.21 -2.93
C SER A 99 -1.36 -4.78 -2.19
N SER A 100 -1.51 -5.99 -1.64
CA SER A 100 -0.45 -6.71 -0.91
C SER A 100 0.67 -7.27 -1.80
N ASP A 101 0.49 -7.18 -3.12
CA ASP A 101 1.50 -7.46 -4.14
C ASP A 101 2.25 -6.19 -4.60
N ALA A 102 1.94 -5.02 -4.02
CA ALA A 102 2.70 -3.80 -4.26
C ALA A 102 4.17 -4.06 -3.93
N THR A 103 5.03 -3.84 -4.93
CA THR A 103 6.47 -4.12 -4.79
C THR A 103 7.11 -3.05 -3.92
N PRO A 104 7.74 -3.41 -2.79
CA PRO A 104 8.41 -2.44 -1.94
C PRO A 104 9.58 -1.74 -2.64
N GLY A 105 9.84 -0.50 -2.25
CA GLY A 105 10.88 0.35 -2.79
C GLY A 105 10.35 1.68 -3.30
N SER A 106 11.26 2.45 -3.90
CA SER A 106 10.96 3.79 -4.39
C SER A 106 10.00 3.76 -5.59
N CYS A 107 9.01 4.66 -5.57
CA CYS A 107 8.00 4.79 -6.60
C CYS A 107 7.75 6.25 -6.99
N LEU A 108 7.15 6.44 -8.16
CA LEU A 108 6.69 7.73 -8.66
C LEU A 108 5.16 7.79 -8.57
N ILE A 109 4.66 8.75 -7.79
CA ILE A 109 3.24 9.11 -7.78
C ILE A 109 3.02 10.21 -8.81
N ARG A 110 1.98 10.08 -9.64
CA ARG A 110 1.55 11.09 -10.60
C ARG A 110 0.07 11.35 -10.45
N LEU A 111 -0.27 12.64 -10.37
CA LEU A 111 -1.62 13.15 -10.39
C LEU A 111 -1.85 13.88 -11.71
N THR A 112 -2.95 13.57 -12.40
CA THR A 112 -3.34 14.23 -13.64
C THR A 112 -4.79 14.71 -13.57
N ALA A 113 -4.99 16.02 -13.47
CA ALA A 113 -6.30 16.65 -13.56
C ALA A 113 -6.66 16.89 -15.03
N ILE A 114 -7.92 16.67 -15.38
CA ILE A 114 -8.46 16.80 -16.73
C ILE A 114 -9.79 17.55 -16.64
N ASP A 115 -9.93 18.61 -17.42
CA ASP A 115 -11.19 19.37 -17.55
C ASP A 115 -12.15 18.71 -18.56
N ALA A 116 -13.35 19.26 -18.72
CA ALA A 116 -14.36 18.76 -19.66
C ALA A 116 -13.98 18.97 -21.14
N SER A 117 -13.08 19.92 -21.42
CA SER A 117 -12.54 20.18 -22.76
C SER A 117 -11.36 19.26 -23.12
N GLY A 118 -10.87 18.48 -22.15
CA GLY A 118 -9.73 17.56 -22.30
C GLY A 118 -8.37 18.19 -22.02
N ASN A 119 -8.31 19.44 -21.56
CA ASN A 119 -7.09 20.09 -21.12
C ASN A 119 -6.58 19.43 -19.82
N LYS A 120 -5.26 19.39 -19.64
CA LYS A 120 -4.64 18.59 -18.58
C LYS A 120 -3.54 19.35 -17.85
N THR A 121 -3.47 19.09 -16.55
CA THR A 121 -2.33 19.43 -15.70
C THR A 121 -1.84 18.18 -15.01
N SER A 122 -0.53 18.07 -14.80
CA SER A 122 0.05 16.94 -14.08
C SER A 122 1.15 17.37 -13.13
N THR A 123 1.18 16.73 -11.96
CA THR A 123 2.28 16.80 -11.01
C THR A 123 2.76 15.39 -10.69
N ALA A 124 4.04 15.24 -10.38
CA ALA A 124 4.62 13.97 -9.98
C ALA A 124 5.72 14.18 -8.95
N PHE A 125 5.84 13.23 -8.02
CA PHE A 125 6.80 13.26 -6.94
C PHE A 125 7.20 11.84 -6.52
N GLN A 126 8.36 11.72 -5.87
CA GLN A 126 8.89 10.46 -5.38
C GLN A 126 8.23 10.09 -4.05
N ALA A 127 7.99 8.80 -3.86
CA ALA A 127 7.45 8.20 -2.65
C ALA A 127 8.15 6.85 -2.37
N MET A 128 7.86 6.26 -1.22
CA MET A 128 8.33 4.92 -0.83
C MET A 128 7.13 3.98 -0.65
N ILE A 129 7.24 2.76 -1.14
CA ILE A 129 6.37 1.65 -0.74
C ILE A 129 7.16 0.77 0.22
N GLU A 130 6.64 0.53 1.42
CA GLU A 130 7.22 -0.36 2.43
C GLU A 130 6.42 -1.67 2.51
N ASP A 131 7.05 -2.69 3.10
CA ASP A 131 6.39 -3.93 3.50
C ASP A 131 6.68 -4.17 4.97
N ASN A 132 5.66 -3.95 5.80
CA ASN A 132 5.72 -4.11 7.25
C ASN A 132 5.26 -5.50 7.69
N ARG A 133 5.18 -6.46 6.77
CA ARG A 133 4.86 -7.84 7.15
C ARG A 133 6.11 -8.53 7.68
N PRO A 134 5.96 -9.41 8.70
CA PRO A 134 7.02 -10.31 9.10
C PRO A 134 7.60 -11.09 7.90
N GLN A 135 8.92 -11.16 7.81
CA GLN A 135 9.63 -11.92 6.78
C GLN A 135 10.13 -13.24 7.36
N ILE A 136 9.88 -14.35 6.67
CA ILE A 136 10.20 -15.70 7.13
C ILE A 136 11.19 -16.35 6.17
N SER A 137 12.37 -16.71 6.69
CA SER A 137 13.38 -17.50 5.99
C SER A 137 13.57 -18.83 6.70
N LEU A 138 13.39 -19.93 5.98
CA LEU A 138 13.55 -21.28 6.51
C LEU A 138 14.83 -21.92 5.93
N SER A 139 15.69 -22.43 6.80
CA SER A 139 16.92 -23.14 6.42
C SER A 139 16.87 -24.64 6.73
N ALA A 140 16.03 -25.06 7.68
CA ALA A 140 15.70 -26.47 7.92
C ALA A 140 14.23 -26.62 8.31
N PRO A 141 13.57 -27.73 7.95
CA PRO A 141 14.06 -28.81 7.09
C PRO A 141 14.38 -28.34 5.66
N SER A 142 15.32 -29.01 5.00
CA SER A 142 15.75 -28.61 3.66
C SER A 142 14.69 -28.93 2.60
N ILE A 143 14.59 -28.04 1.62
CA ILE A 143 13.79 -28.26 0.43
C ILE A 143 14.62 -29.11 -0.54
N SER A 144 14.09 -30.26 -0.95
CA SER A 144 14.74 -31.13 -1.92
C SER A 144 14.83 -30.44 -3.29
N PRO A 145 16.02 -30.33 -3.89
CA PRO A 145 16.18 -29.63 -5.17
C PRO A 145 15.62 -30.42 -6.36
N SER A 146 15.38 -31.73 -6.23
CA SER A 146 14.90 -32.57 -7.34
C SER A 146 13.40 -32.44 -7.59
N ASP A 147 12.63 -32.17 -6.54
CA ASP A 147 11.16 -32.13 -6.59
C ASP A 147 10.54 -30.92 -5.87
N ASN A 148 11.36 -30.04 -5.27
CA ASN A 148 10.93 -28.85 -4.55
C ASN A 148 9.89 -29.19 -3.45
N ILE A 149 10.21 -30.24 -2.67
CA ILE A 149 9.39 -30.77 -1.59
C ILE A 149 10.26 -30.97 -0.35
N ILE A 150 9.70 -30.74 0.83
CA ILE A 150 10.29 -31.15 2.11
C ILE A 150 9.91 -32.61 2.38
N HIS A 151 10.91 -33.47 2.58
CA HIS A 151 10.69 -34.89 2.89
C HIS A 151 10.89 -35.12 4.39
N LEU A 152 9.87 -35.66 5.05
CA LEU A 152 9.88 -36.02 6.48
C LEU A 152 9.53 -37.49 6.66
N SER A 153 9.79 -38.01 7.85
CA SER A 153 9.45 -39.39 8.24
C SER A 153 8.51 -39.40 9.44
N ALA A 154 7.48 -40.25 9.39
CA ALA A 154 6.56 -40.48 10.49
C ALA A 154 7.33 -41.00 11.72
N GLY A 155 6.91 -40.57 12.92
CA GLY A 155 7.56 -40.96 14.16
C GLY A 155 8.98 -40.40 14.36
N SER A 156 9.47 -39.54 13.45
CA SER A 156 10.80 -38.95 13.54
C SER A 156 10.75 -37.48 13.99
N PRO A 157 11.78 -36.99 14.69
CA PRO A 157 11.90 -35.56 14.97
C PRO A 157 12.17 -34.78 13.68
N VAL A 158 11.55 -33.61 13.56
CA VAL A 158 11.90 -32.58 12.58
C VAL A 158 12.38 -31.35 13.32
N THR A 159 13.50 -30.78 12.88
CA THR A 159 14.05 -29.54 13.43
C THR A 159 13.83 -28.40 12.44
N PHE A 160 13.13 -27.37 12.90
CA PHE A 160 12.95 -26.11 12.18
C PHE A 160 14.09 -25.16 12.54
N MET A 161 14.75 -24.64 11.51
CA MET A 161 15.79 -23.61 11.63
C MET A 161 15.53 -22.53 10.60
N GLY A 162 15.85 -21.30 10.95
CA GLY A 162 15.58 -20.17 10.08
C GLY A 162 15.69 -18.85 10.84
N LEU A 163 15.14 -17.82 10.23
CA LEU A 163 15.02 -16.51 10.81
C LEU A 163 13.67 -15.91 10.42
N ILE A 164 12.95 -15.44 11.41
CA ILE A 164 11.78 -14.56 11.24
C ILE A 164 12.25 -13.17 11.65
N THR A 165 12.03 -12.17 10.80
CA THR A 165 12.37 -10.76 11.09
C THR A 165 11.20 -9.87 10.82
N ASP A 166 11.10 -8.78 11.57
CA ASP A 166 10.09 -7.76 11.38
C ASP A 166 10.65 -6.38 11.78
N ASN A 167 10.12 -5.31 11.21
CA ASN A 167 10.37 -3.95 11.69
C ASN A 167 9.49 -3.58 12.90
N GLU A 168 8.37 -4.28 13.09
CA GLU A 168 7.53 -4.18 14.28
C GLU A 168 7.80 -5.33 15.26
N ASP A 169 7.17 -5.28 16.43
CA ASP A 169 7.31 -6.29 17.49
C ASP A 169 6.54 -7.56 17.10
N LEU A 170 7.21 -8.71 16.97
CA LEU A 170 6.54 -9.98 16.71
C LEU A 170 5.61 -10.31 17.89
N SER A 171 4.40 -10.75 17.58
CA SER A 171 3.39 -11.14 18.58
C SER A 171 3.15 -12.64 18.64
N LYS A 172 3.20 -13.32 17.48
CA LYS A 172 2.92 -14.76 17.39
C LYS A 172 3.59 -15.41 16.19
N VAL A 173 4.03 -16.66 16.36
CA VAL A 173 4.38 -17.56 15.26
C VAL A 173 3.55 -18.84 15.35
N ILE A 174 3.01 -19.27 14.21
CA ILE A 174 2.22 -20.49 14.05
C ILE A 174 2.91 -21.39 13.03
N ILE A 175 3.22 -22.63 13.42
CA ILE A 175 3.83 -23.64 12.55
C ILE A 175 2.84 -24.78 12.37
N GLN A 176 2.40 -25.00 11.14
CA GLN A 176 1.39 -26.00 10.82
C GLN A 176 1.83 -26.92 9.70
N ILE A 177 1.52 -28.20 9.82
CA ILE A 177 1.59 -29.15 8.70
C ILE A 177 0.21 -29.77 8.54
N ASN A 178 -0.47 -29.41 7.45
CA ASN A 178 -1.84 -29.82 7.16
C ASN A 178 -1.89 -30.63 5.86
N VAL A 179 -2.85 -31.55 5.73
CA VAL A 179 -3.06 -32.29 4.47
C VAL A 179 -3.58 -31.32 3.40
N LYS A 180 -3.01 -31.33 2.19
CA LYS A 180 -3.47 -30.45 1.08
C LYS A 180 -4.85 -30.80 0.56
N ASN A 181 -5.20 -32.08 0.55
CA ASN A 181 -6.46 -32.60 0.05
C ASN A 181 -7.10 -33.47 1.13
N ASN A 182 -8.39 -33.28 1.41
CA ASN A 182 -9.08 -34.03 2.47
C ASN A 182 -9.38 -35.47 2.01
N ILE A 183 -8.37 -36.34 2.03
CA ILE A 183 -8.42 -37.74 1.54
C ILE A 183 -8.55 -38.79 2.68
N GLY A 184 -8.84 -38.34 3.91
CA GLY A 184 -8.91 -39.17 5.12
C GLY A 184 -7.58 -39.22 5.90
N GLY A 185 -7.65 -39.56 7.20
CA GLY A 185 -6.51 -39.47 8.14
C GLY A 185 -6.54 -38.19 9.01
N PRO A 186 -5.53 -37.96 9.87
CA PRO A 186 -5.43 -36.70 10.61
C PRO A 186 -5.18 -35.55 9.62
N ASN A 187 -6.12 -34.61 9.56
CA ASN A 187 -6.05 -33.44 8.65
C ASN A 187 -4.91 -32.47 9.00
N GLN A 188 -4.33 -32.64 10.18
CA GLN A 188 -3.26 -31.84 10.75
C GLN A 188 -2.30 -32.78 11.49
N VAL A 189 -1.01 -32.68 11.18
CA VAL A 189 0.05 -33.46 11.84
C VAL A 189 0.95 -32.61 12.72
N LEU A 190 0.87 -31.28 12.59
CA LEU A 190 1.55 -30.32 13.44
C LEU A 190 0.73 -29.04 13.53
N ASN A 191 0.63 -28.46 14.75
CA ASN A 191 0.10 -27.13 15.01
C ASN A 191 0.73 -26.58 16.27
N GLU A 192 1.81 -25.85 16.10
CA GLU A 192 2.52 -25.19 17.20
C GLU A 192 2.23 -23.70 17.15
N GLU A 193 1.90 -23.13 18.29
CA GLU A 193 1.72 -21.69 18.47
C GLU A 193 2.74 -21.20 19.49
N ILE A 194 3.52 -20.20 19.10
CA ILE A 194 4.50 -19.53 19.95
C ILE A 194 4.03 -18.09 20.12
N ASP A 195 3.64 -17.72 21.34
CA ASP A 195 3.28 -16.35 21.71
C ASP A 195 4.52 -15.59 22.21
N PHE A 196 4.73 -14.40 21.67
CA PHE A 196 5.74 -13.46 22.15
C PHE A 196 5.05 -12.47 23.09
N ASN A 197 5.41 -12.55 24.38
CA ASN A 197 4.87 -11.67 25.42
C ASN A 197 5.85 -10.55 25.79
N GLY A 198 6.99 -10.48 25.07
CA GLY A 198 8.01 -9.47 25.27
C GLY A 198 7.65 -8.15 24.64
N SER A 199 8.67 -7.33 24.42
CA SER A 199 8.56 -6.09 23.66
C SER A 199 9.84 -5.90 22.86
N ASN A 200 9.70 -5.48 21.60
CA ASN A 200 10.78 -5.34 20.62
C ASN A 200 11.39 -6.68 20.17
N ASP A 201 10.59 -7.74 20.12
CA ASP A 201 10.89 -9.02 19.52
C ASP A 201 10.88 -8.89 17.98
N THR A 202 11.84 -8.14 17.43
CA THR A 202 11.96 -7.88 15.96
C THR A 202 12.60 -9.03 15.20
N SER A 203 13.04 -10.08 15.90
CA SER A 203 13.60 -11.26 15.26
C SER A 203 13.45 -12.51 16.11
N TRP A 204 13.26 -13.66 15.47
CA TRP A 204 13.22 -14.97 16.12
C TRP A 204 13.89 -16.04 15.25
N ASP A 205 14.77 -16.84 15.86
CA ASP A 205 15.65 -17.81 15.18
C ASP A 205 15.23 -19.27 15.43
N PHE A 206 13.94 -19.50 15.74
CA PHE A 206 13.44 -20.81 16.16
C PHE A 206 14.11 -21.33 17.44
N ASN A 207 14.55 -20.44 18.33
CA ASN A 207 15.32 -20.76 19.54
C ASN A 207 16.62 -21.54 19.22
N GLY A 208 17.27 -21.21 18.10
CA GLY A 208 18.45 -21.92 17.59
C GLY A 208 18.17 -23.33 17.04
N GLY A 209 16.91 -23.73 16.93
CA GLY A 209 16.49 -25.05 16.44
C GLY A 209 15.25 -25.59 17.16
N TYR A 210 14.07 -25.35 16.60
CA TYR A 210 12.81 -25.77 17.19
C TYR A 210 12.45 -27.19 16.71
N THR A 211 12.50 -28.17 17.61
CA THR A 211 12.30 -29.58 17.25
C THR A 211 10.96 -30.11 17.72
N VAL A 212 10.24 -30.78 16.81
CA VAL A 212 8.95 -31.42 17.09
C VAL A 212 8.92 -32.84 16.52
N MET A 213 8.08 -33.69 17.10
CA MET A 213 7.91 -35.08 16.63
C MET A 213 6.81 -35.14 15.57
N ILE A 214 7.12 -35.71 14.40
CA ILE A 214 6.07 -36.06 13.44
C ILE A 214 5.28 -37.26 13.98
N PRO A 215 3.93 -37.19 14.05
CA PRO A 215 3.13 -38.30 14.53
C PRO A 215 3.38 -39.61 13.77
N GLN A 216 3.48 -40.72 14.49
CA GLN A 216 3.72 -42.04 13.89
C GLN A 216 2.56 -42.52 13.00
N ASN A 217 1.36 -41.98 13.20
CA ASN A 217 0.18 -42.26 12.38
C ASN A 217 0.04 -41.30 11.18
N ALA A 218 1.05 -40.46 10.88
CA ALA A 218 1.07 -39.68 9.65
C ALA A 218 1.09 -40.64 8.44
N ILE A 219 0.15 -40.43 7.52
CA ILE A 219 -0.03 -41.29 6.35
C ILE A 219 0.74 -40.72 5.15
N SER A 220 1.07 -41.54 4.17
CA SER A 220 1.78 -41.06 2.98
C SER A 220 0.86 -40.33 2.02
N VAL A 221 0.67 -39.03 2.27
CA VAL A 221 -0.12 -38.10 1.44
C VAL A 221 0.66 -36.78 1.24
N ASN A 222 0.11 -35.88 0.43
CA ASN A 222 0.67 -34.54 0.23
C ASN A 222 0.21 -33.61 1.36
N TYR A 223 1.18 -33.11 2.11
CA TYR A 223 0.98 -32.12 3.15
C TYR A 223 1.48 -30.75 2.66
N GLN A 224 1.14 -29.71 3.41
CA GLN A 224 1.71 -28.38 3.27
C GLN A 224 2.18 -27.89 4.63
N LEU A 225 3.44 -27.51 4.71
CA LEU A 225 3.98 -26.70 5.80
C LEU A 225 3.50 -25.26 5.58
N THR A 226 2.90 -24.67 6.60
CA THR A 226 2.61 -23.24 6.68
C THR A 226 3.24 -22.70 7.96
N ILE A 227 4.12 -21.71 7.83
CA ILE A 227 4.61 -20.92 8.95
C ILE A 227 4.01 -19.53 8.79
N THR A 228 3.28 -19.06 9.79
CA THR A 228 2.71 -17.72 9.84
C THR A 228 3.37 -16.96 10.99
N ALA A 229 3.89 -15.79 10.72
CA ALA A 229 4.34 -14.85 11.74
C ALA A 229 3.38 -13.67 11.75
N LEU A 230 3.09 -13.15 12.94
CA LEU A 230 2.25 -11.97 13.17
C LEU A 230 3.03 -10.96 13.99
N ASP A 231 2.86 -9.68 13.69
CA ASP A 231 3.37 -8.57 14.51
C ASP A 231 2.30 -8.08 15.51
N ASN A 232 2.63 -7.07 16.30
CA ASN A 232 1.71 -6.45 17.26
C ASN A 232 0.72 -5.44 16.62
N LYS A 233 0.88 -5.13 15.33
CA LYS A 233 -0.03 -4.29 14.52
C LYS A 233 -1.09 -5.11 13.79
N GLY A 234 -0.93 -6.43 13.76
CA GLY A 234 -1.78 -7.37 13.04
C GLY A 234 -1.33 -7.67 11.61
N ASN A 235 -0.15 -7.18 11.18
CA ASN A 235 0.46 -7.61 9.94
C ASN A 235 0.94 -9.05 10.08
N TYR A 236 0.91 -9.79 8.98
CA TYR A 236 1.35 -11.18 8.98
C TYR A 236 2.09 -11.55 7.70
N GLY A 237 3.13 -12.36 7.88
CA GLY A 237 3.88 -13.01 6.82
C GLY A 237 3.61 -14.50 6.82
N THR A 238 3.65 -15.13 5.64
CA THR A 238 3.51 -16.60 5.53
C THR A 238 4.59 -17.22 4.66
N PHE A 239 5.17 -18.31 5.15
CA PHE A 239 5.97 -19.25 4.38
C PHE A 239 5.15 -20.51 4.13
N LYS A 240 5.07 -20.96 2.87
CA LYS A 240 4.33 -22.17 2.49
C LYS A 240 5.16 -23.07 1.62
N HIS A 241 5.17 -24.36 1.93
CA HIS A 241 5.87 -25.34 1.10
C HIS A 241 5.25 -26.73 1.15
N ASP A 242 5.47 -27.49 0.09
CA ASP A 242 4.93 -28.83 -0.04
C ASP A 242 5.76 -29.81 0.80
N VAL A 243 5.06 -30.72 1.48
CA VAL A 243 5.67 -31.70 2.38
C VAL A 243 5.18 -33.09 2.01
N LYS A 244 6.11 -34.04 1.97
CA LYS A 244 5.82 -35.46 1.85
C LYS A 244 6.29 -36.18 3.11
N ILE A 245 5.39 -36.95 3.72
CA ILE A 245 5.71 -37.76 4.89
C ILE A 245 5.75 -39.23 4.47
N ALA A 246 6.89 -39.88 4.69
CA ALA A 246 7.05 -41.31 4.55
C ALA A 246 6.72 -42.01 5.88
N PRO A 247 6.11 -43.21 5.87
CA PRO A 247 5.88 -44.00 7.08
C PRO A 247 7.18 -44.47 7.74
#